data_AF-A0A090L7P6-F1
#
_entry.id   AF-A0A090L7P6-F1
#
_cell.length_a   1.000
_cell.length_b   1.000
_cell.length_c   1.000
_cell.angle_alpha   90.00
_cell.angle_beta   90.00
_cell.angle_gamma   90.00
#
_symmetry.space_group_name_H-M   'P 1'
#
loop_
_entity.id
_entity.type
_entity.pdbx_description
1 polymer ?
#
loop_
_entity_poly.entity_id
_entity_poly.type
_entity_poly.pdbx_seq_one_letter_code
_entity_poly.pdbx_strand_id
1 'polypeptide(L)'
;MLNLMLKMKIFIFILYFLISYVNSSTYSPSTYPNPTKANGFKECNMKSISNICDPDEVLSFSDRYRLDYELRKMNERTAGSSGSHCSISGVKAVLVIASDVNQNFADQLNKNWNLDGQCKKSVIFVLDSGTNRLYYSTESDSGVDTAQFLAIIAGNQNLLRSGDYAKGLQNIFKQIGGETGTFTSSQSTTSKPKSLSSSSSSIKNALVPPGSKREKVLNTLGTIWNVINKNNG
;
A
#
# COMPACT_ATOMS: atom_id res chain seq x y z
N MET A 1 -32.88 -15.94 39.15
CA MET A 1 -32.24 -14.64 38.84
C MET A 1 -30.71 -14.70 38.86
N LEU A 2 -30.05 -15.13 39.95
CA LEU A 2 -28.59 -14.99 40.15
C LEU A 2 -27.70 -15.39 38.94
N ASN A 3 -27.93 -16.57 38.36
CA ASN A 3 -27.17 -17.05 37.18
C ASN A 3 -27.31 -16.17 35.92
N LEU A 4 -28.40 -15.39 35.78
CA LEU A 4 -28.58 -14.48 34.65
C LEU A 4 -27.71 -13.22 34.81
N MET A 5 -27.64 -12.68 36.02
CA MET A 5 -26.81 -11.49 36.32
C MET A 5 -25.32 -11.81 36.21
N LEU A 6 -24.89 -13.03 36.59
CA LEU A 6 -23.50 -13.46 36.43
C LEU A 6 -23.12 -13.57 34.94
N LYS A 7 -23.96 -14.22 34.11
CA LYS A 7 -23.75 -14.30 32.66
C LYS A 7 -23.70 -12.91 32.00
N MET A 8 -24.58 -11.99 32.39
CA MET A 8 -24.59 -10.63 31.85
C MET A 8 -23.32 -9.85 32.21
N LYS A 9 -22.82 -9.97 33.45
CA LYS A 9 -21.54 -9.37 33.85
C LYS A 9 -20.35 -9.94 33.07
N ILE A 10 -20.30 -11.25 32.87
CA ILE A 10 -19.24 -11.91 32.07
C ILE A 10 -19.29 -11.42 30.61
N PHE A 11 -20.47 -11.33 30.00
CA PHE A 11 -20.63 -10.86 28.63
C PHE A 11 -20.18 -9.40 28.46
N ILE A 12 -20.54 -8.51 29.40
CA ILE A 12 -20.06 -7.12 29.42
C ILE A 12 -18.53 -7.06 29.56
N PHE A 13 -17.93 -7.89 30.41
CA PHE A 13 -16.48 -7.92 30.61
C PHE A 13 -15.73 -8.40 29.35
N ILE A 14 -16.23 -9.44 28.68
CA ILE A 14 -15.69 -9.94 27.41
C ILE A 14 -15.82 -8.87 26.31
N LEU A 15 -16.97 -8.18 26.24
CA LEU A 15 -17.18 -7.10 25.27
C LEU A 15 -16.19 -5.94 25.48
N TYR A 16 -15.96 -5.51 26.73
CA TYR A 16 -14.97 -4.49 27.07
C TYR A 16 -13.54 -4.92 26.72
N PHE A 17 -13.22 -6.19 26.95
CA PHE A 17 -11.90 -6.75 26.61
C PHE A 17 -11.69 -6.78 25.09
N LEU A 18 -12.70 -7.20 24.31
CA LEU A 18 -12.63 -7.24 22.84
C LEU A 18 -12.47 -5.86 22.20
N ILE A 19 -13.14 -4.83 22.74
CA ILE A 19 -12.99 -3.43 22.26
C ILE A 19 -11.54 -2.93 22.44
N SER A 20 -10.81 -3.48 23.42
CA SER A 20 -9.42 -3.09 23.72
C SER A 20 -8.38 -3.61 22.71
N TYR A 21 -8.76 -4.49 21.77
CA TYR A 21 -7.88 -5.05 20.73
C TYR A 21 -8.12 -4.48 19.32
N VAL A 22 -8.97 -3.47 19.18
CA VAL A 22 -9.35 -2.92 17.87
C VAL A 22 -8.30 -1.91 17.38
N ASN A 23 -7.36 -2.42 16.58
CA ASN A 23 -6.50 -1.66 15.65
C ASN A 23 -5.67 -0.51 16.27
N SER A 24 -4.55 -0.85 16.90
CA SER A 24 -3.34 -0.05 16.74
C SER A 24 -2.58 -0.58 15.53
N SER A 25 -1.98 0.29 14.72
CA SER A 25 -0.90 -0.15 13.85
C SER A 25 0.22 -0.74 14.73
N THR A 26 0.81 -1.85 14.29
CA THR A 26 1.83 -2.60 15.06
C THR A 26 3.23 -2.01 14.95
N TYR A 27 3.40 -1.00 14.10
CA TYR A 27 4.68 -0.41 13.75
C TYR A 27 4.66 1.10 13.91
N SER A 28 5.66 1.64 14.61
CA SER A 28 5.97 3.07 14.62
C SER A 28 7.02 3.39 13.54
N PRO A 29 7.27 4.66 13.19
CA PRO A 29 8.34 5.02 12.26
C PRO A 29 9.76 4.59 12.67
N SER A 30 9.98 4.20 13.94
CA SER A 30 11.26 3.67 14.43
C SER A 30 11.32 2.13 14.44
N THR A 31 10.19 1.43 14.36
CA THR A 31 10.12 -0.05 14.31
C THR A 31 9.64 -0.61 12.98
N TYR A 32 9.18 0.24 12.04
CA TYR A 32 8.74 -0.20 10.72
C TYR A 32 9.92 -0.77 9.90
N PRO A 33 9.81 -1.98 9.34
CA PRO A 33 10.92 -2.65 8.67
C PRO A 33 11.37 -1.91 7.39
N ASN A 34 12.69 -1.79 7.20
CA ASN A 34 13.27 -1.11 6.05
C ASN A 34 13.65 -2.11 4.95
N PRO A 35 13.05 -2.05 3.74
CA PRO A 35 13.26 -3.04 2.68
C PRO A 35 14.63 -2.92 1.99
N THR A 36 15.33 -1.80 2.20
CA THR A 36 16.67 -1.52 1.64
C THR A 36 17.82 -2.10 2.50
N LYS A 37 17.51 -2.69 3.66
CA LYS A 37 18.50 -3.20 4.62
C LYS A 37 18.52 -4.73 4.66
N ALA A 38 19.59 -5.30 5.22
CA ALA A 38 19.67 -6.73 5.49
C ALA A 38 18.53 -7.18 6.43
N ASN A 39 17.94 -8.34 6.14
CA ASN A 39 16.77 -8.94 6.79
C ASN A 39 15.44 -8.16 6.69
N GLY A 40 15.42 -6.82 6.78
CA GLY A 40 14.17 -6.04 6.77
C GLY A 40 13.27 -6.31 5.55
N PHE A 41 13.86 -6.62 4.40
CA PHE A 41 13.11 -7.05 3.20
C PHE A 41 12.24 -8.30 3.41
N LYS A 42 12.60 -9.20 4.34
CA LYS A 42 11.83 -10.42 4.66
C LYS A 42 10.56 -10.06 5.43
N GLU A 43 10.67 -9.15 6.39
CA GLU A 43 9.55 -8.61 7.18
C GLU A 43 8.58 -7.82 6.28
N CYS A 44 9.12 -7.16 5.25
CA CYS A 44 8.41 -6.52 4.15
C CYS A 44 7.74 -7.49 3.14
N ASN A 45 7.74 -8.80 3.39
CA ASN A 45 7.22 -9.87 2.52
C ASN A 45 7.84 -9.92 1.10
N MET A 46 9.14 -9.62 1.00
CA MET A 46 9.94 -9.71 -0.24
C MET A 46 11.02 -10.81 -0.11
N LYS A 47 11.41 -11.43 -1.23
CA LYS A 47 12.46 -12.47 -1.28
C LYS A 47 13.89 -11.92 -1.28
N SER A 48 14.06 -10.62 -1.51
CA SER A 48 15.36 -9.94 -1.63
C SER A 48 15.21 -8.47 -1.21
N ILE A 49 16.34 -7.79 -1.01
CA ILE A 49 16.40 -6.31 -0.90
C ILE A 49 15.59 -5.68 -2.05
N SER A 50 14.80 -4.67 -1.70
CA SER A 50 13.83 -4.04 -2.61
C SER A 50 13.48 -2.62 -2.18
N ASN A 51 12.69 -1.95 -3.00
CA ASN A 51 12.15 -0.61 -2.73
C ASN A 51 10.72 -0.65 -2.16
N ILE A 52 10.21 -1.80 -1.69
CA ILE A 52 8.82 -1.92 -1.21
C ILE A 52 8.73 -2.63 0.13
N CYS A 53 7.92 -2.07 1.02
CA CYS A 53 7.54 -2.70 2.27
C CYS A 53 6.04 -2.75 2.49
N ASP A 54 5.53 -3.97 2.59
CA ASP A 54 4.11 -4.32 2.74
C ASP A 54 4.02 -5.53 3.70
N PRO A 55 4.22 -5.32 5.02
CA PRO A 55 4.29 -6.38 6.03
C PRO A 55 2.93 -7.07 6.25
N ASP A 56 1.84 -6.39 5.92
CA ASP A 56 0.46 -6.86 6.09
C ASP A 56 -0.13 -7.55 4.85
N GLU A 57 0.62 -7.57 3.74
CA GLU A 57 0.23 -8.18 2.45
C GLU A 57 -1.04 -7.56 1.85
N VAL A 58 -1.07 -6.23 1.80
CA VAL A 58 -2.13 -5.43 1.16
C VAL A 58 -2.07 -5.59 -0.37
N LEU A 59 -0.87 -5.74 -0.95
CA LEU A 59 -0.68 -6.06 -2.35
C LEU A 59 -0.65 -7.57 -2.60
N SER A 60 -0.89 -7.99 -3.85
CA SER A 60 -0.49 -9.34 -4.27
C SER A 60 1.04 -9.45 -4.33
N PHE A 61 1.57 -10.67 -4.19
CA PHE A 61 2.99 -10.94 -4.39
C PHE A 61 3.50 -10.38 -5.74
N SER A 62 2.72 -10.52 -6.82
CA SER A 62 3.11 -10.03 -8.16
C SER A 62 3.19 -8.50 -8.21
N ASP A 63 2.24 -7.82 -7.58
CA ASP A 63 2.18 -6.34 -7.60
C ASP A 63 3.32 -5.72 -6.80
N ARG A 64 3.76 -6.36 -5.69
CA ARG A 64 4.97 -5.95 -4.96
C ARG A 64 6.20 -5.91 -5.89
N TYR A 65 6.41 -6.94 -6.71
CA TYR A 65 7.54 -6.97 -7.65
C TYR A 65 7.37 -6.01 -8.83
N ARG A 66 6.16 -5.84 -9.35
CA ARG A 66 5.88 -4.91 -10.45
C ARG A 66 6.04 -3.44 -10.05
N LEU A 67 5.69 -3.10 -8.81
CA LEU A 67 5.89 -1.76 -8.26
C LEU A 67 7.36 -1.51 -7.83
N ASP A 68 8.05 -2.51 -7.28
CA ASP A 68 9.49 -2.44 -7.00
C ASP A 68 10.30 -2.17 -8.28
N TYR A 69 9.92 -2.81 -9.40
CA TYR A 69 10.46 -2.50 -10.72
C TYR A 69 10.24 -1.02 -11.12
N GLU A 70 9.01 -0.49 -11.04
CA GLU A 70 8.76 0.92 -11.41
C GLU A 70 9.51 1.92 -10.53
N LEU A 71 9.70 1.63 -9.23
CA LEU A 71 10.50 2.47 -8.33
C LEU A 71 11.99 2.46 -8.73
N ARG A 72 12.54 1.32 -9.16
CA ARG A 72 13.90 1.25 -9.74
C ARG A 72 13.97 2.02 -11.06
N LYS A 73 12.98 1.86 -11.95
CA LYS A 73 12.87 2.67 -13.18
C LYS A 73 12.72 4.16 -12.88
N MET A 74 12.11 4.56 -11.76
CA MET A 74 12.00 5.97 -11.36
C MET A 74 13.38 6.56 -11.04
N ASN A 75 14.25 5.79 -10.37
CA ASN A 75 15.65 6.16 -10.18
C ASN A 75 16.37 6.34 -11.53
N GLU A 76 16.28 5.34 -12.41
CA GLU A 76 16.92 5.40 -13.74
C GLU A 76 16.48 6.61 -14.59
N ARG A 77 15.20 7.00 -14.53
CA ARG A 77 14.66 8.14 -15.30
C ARG A 77 15.00 9.51 -14.71
N THR A 78 15.25 9.57 -13.40
CA THR A 78 15.63 10.82 -12.70
C THR A 78 17.14 10.99 -12.57
N ALA A 79 17.92 10.06 -13.13
CA ALA A 79 19.38 10.14 -13.23
C ALA A 79 19.81 11.20 -14.26
N GLY A 80 20.76 12.06 -13.88
CA GLY A 80 21.36 13.04 -14.78
C GLY A 80 22.36 12.40 -15.74
N SER A 81 22.48 12.93 -16.96
CA SER A 81 23.36 12.36 -17.99
C SER A 81 24.85 12.73 -17.83
N SER A 82 25.18 13.72 -17.01
CA SER A 82 26.57 14.18 -16.79
C SER A 82 26.73 14.97 -15.47
N GLY A 83 27.97 15.27 -15.10
CA GLY A 83 28.32 16.09 -13.93
C GLY A 83 28.90 15.29 -12.77
N SER A 84 28.67 15.76 -11.55
CA SER A 84 29.12 15.10 -10.32
C SER A 84 28.36 13.80 -10.05
N HIS A 85 28.84 12.98 -9.10
CA HIS A 85 28.12 11.80 -8.59
C HIS A 85 26.66 12.12 -8.23
N CYS A 86 26.41 13.24 -7.53
CA CYS A 86 25.06 13.65 -7.15
C CYS A 86 24.27 14.24 -8.32
N SER A 87 24.92 14.80 -9.34
CA SER A 87 24.29 15.25 -10.58
C SER A 87 23.72 14.04 -11.36
N ILE A 88 24.53 12.98 -11.54
CA ILE A 88 24.13 11.78 -12.27
C ILE A 88 23.26 10.82 -11.48
N SER A 89 23.30 10.85 -10.14
CA SER A 89 22.44 10.01 -9.29
C SER A 89 20.96 10.34 -9.48
N GLY A 90 20.14 9.32 -9.70
CA GLY A 90 18.68 9.42 -9.69
C GLY A 90 18.07 9.33 -8.29
N VAL A 91 16.79 9.61 -8.18
CA VAL A 91 16.03 9.62 -6.91
C VAL A 91 15.81 8.22 -6.37
N LYS A 92 16.24 7.96 -5.14
CA LYS A 92 15.97 6.69 -4.44
C LYS A 92 14.55 6.71 -3.89
N ALA A 93 13.65 6.00 -4.56
CA ALA A 93 12.24 5.93 -4.21
C ALA A 93 11.92 4.62 -3.45
N VAL A 94 11.15 4.70 -2.36
CA VAL A 94 10.65 3.53 -1.61
C VAL A 94 9.15 3.68 -1.34
N LEU A 95 8.39 2.60 -1.48
CA LEU A 95 6.98 2.52 -1.08
C LEU A 95 6.82 1.75 0.24
N VAL A 96 5.99 2.29 1.11
CA VAL A 96 5.57 1.73 2.40
C VAL A 96 4.05 1.61 2.39
N ILE A 97 3.51 0.50 2.89
CA ILE A 97 2.07 0.25 2.96
C ILE A 97 1.72 -0.22 4.38
N ALA A 98 0.85 0.53 5.06
CA ALA A 98 0.49 0.33 6.46
C ALA A 98 -0.92 0.87 6.72
N SER A 99 -1.58 0.50 7.82
CA SER A 99 -2.83 1.15 8.24
C SER A 99 -2.57 2.31 9.22
N ASP A 100 -3.52 3.25 9.29
CA ASP A 100 -3.60 4.28 10.34
C ASP A 100 -2.41 5.26 10.36
N VAL A 101 -1.75 5.41 9.21
CA VAL A 101 -0.58 6.27 8.99
C VAL A 101 -0.94 7.65 8.43
N ASN A 102 -0.01 8.60 8.56
CA ASN A 102 -0.19 10.00 8.21
C ASN A 102 1.11 10.63 7.70
N GLN A 103 1.07 11.90 7.30
CA GLN A 103 2.22 12.64 6.77
C GLN A 103 3.48 12.56 7.68
N ASN A 104 3.31 12.80 8.99
CA ASN A 104 4.40 12.72 9.97
C ASN A 104 4.98 11.29 10.11
N PHE A 105 4.24 10.24 9.75
CA PHE A 105 4.81 8.89 9.62
C PHE A 105 5.83 8.82 8.47
N ALA A 106 5.50 9.37 7.29
CA ALA A 106 6.40 9.44 6.14
C ALA A 106 7.65 10.28 6.45
N ASP A 107 7.48 11.43 7.10
CA ASP A 107 8.59 12.33 7.46
C ASP A 107 9.55 11.71 8.47
N GLN A 108 9.03 10.99 9.47
CA GLN A 108 9.87 10.24 10.41
C GLN A 108 10.56 9.06 9.73
N LEU A 109 9.90 8.31 8.83
CA LEU A 109 10.58 7.26 8.07
C LEU A 109 11.74 7.82 7.24
N ASN A 110 11.53 8.94 6.56
CA ASN A 110 12.55 9.55 5.71
C ASN A 110 13.79 9.94 6.53
N LYS A 111 13.56 10.64 7.65
CA LYS A 111 14.58 10.97 8.65
C LYS A 111 15.30 9.74 9.22
N ASN A 112 14.56 8.69 9.58
CA ASN A 112 15.11 7.50 10.25
C ASN A 112 15.88 6.59 9.27
N TRP A 113 15.47 6.55 8.01
CA TRP A 113 16.06 5.65 7.01
C TRP A 113 17.20 6.28 6.21
N ASN A 114 17.23 7.61 6.06
CA ASN A 114 18.30 8.40 5.45
C ASN A 114 18.79 7.78 4.13
N LEU A 115 17.82 7.48 3.24
CA LEU A 115 18.01 6.65 2.05
C LEU A 115 19.11 7.18 1.11
N ASP A 116 19.26 8.51 1.05
CA ASP A 116 20.35 9.16 0.32
C ASP A 116 21.16 10.15 1.15
N GLY A 117 21.72 9.68 2.27
CA GLY A 117 22.56 10.47 3.17
C GLY A 117 23.74 11.25 2.56
N GLN A 118 24.15 10.96 1.31
CA GLN A 118 25.17 11.72 0.58
C GLN A 118 24.59 12.80 -0.35
N CYS A 119 23.69 12.41 -1.27
CA CYS A 119 23.24 13.30 -2.36
C CYS A 119 21.82 13.86 -2.17
N LYS A 120 21.13 13.51 -1.07
CA LYS A 120 19.81 14.02 -0.68
C LYS A 120 18.72 13.91 -1.76
N LYS A 121 18.85 12.89 -2.61
CA LYS A 121 17.89 12.47 -3.63
C LYS A 121 17.13 11.22 -3.18
N SER A 122 16.19 11.39 -2.26
CA SER A 122 15.26 10.30 -1.92
C SER A 122 13.81 10.76 -1.72
N VAL A 123 12.88 9.81 -1.89
CA VAL A 123 11.46 9.94 -1.58
C VAL A 123 10.93 8.65 -0.94
N ILE A 124 10.17 8.79 0.13
CA ILE A 124 9.37 7.71 0.70
C ILE A 124 7.90 8.01 0.42
N PHE A 125 7.24 7.09 -0.29
CA PHE A 125 5.78 7.05 -0.45
C PHE A 125 5.18 6.20 0.66
N VAL A 126 4.11 6.67 1.30
CA VAL A 126 3.38 5.92 2.35
C VAL A 126 1.90 5.82 1.97
N LEU A 127 1.46 4.64 1.56
CA LEU A 127 0.05 4.33 1.33
C LEU A 127 -0.59 3.90 2.65
N ASP A 128 -1.55 4.69 3.14
CA ASP A 128 -2.48 4.25 4.16
C ASP A 128 -3.51 3.29 3.55
N SER A 129 -3.43 2.02 3.95
CA SER A 129 -4.33 0.94 3.50
C SER A 129 -5.72 0.99 4.14
N GLY A 130 -5.92 1.82 5.16
CA GLY A 130 -7.22 2.07 5.80
C GLY A 130 -8.03 3.17 5.11
N THR A 131 -7.40 4.27 4.68
CA THR A 131 -8.10 5.40 4.02
C THR A 131 -7.79 5.58 2.53
N ASN A 132 -6.93 4.74 1.97
CA ASN A 132 -6.46 4.75 0.58
C ASN A 132 -5.81 6.09 0.17
N ARG A 133 -5.13 6.73 1.12
CA ARG A 133 -4.39 8.00 0.96
C ARG A 133 -2.91 7.73 0.77
N LEU A 134 -2.28 8.44 -0.16
CA LEU A 134 -0.85 8.39 -0.38
C LEU A 134 -0.19 9.65 0.20
N TYR A 135 0.57 9.48 1.28
CA TYR A 135 1.46 10.50 1.84
C TYR A 135 2.86 10.33 1.26
N TYR A 136 3.73 11.32 1.44
CA TYR A 136 5.10 11.26 0.94
C TYR A 136 6.05 12.15 1.75
N SER A 137 7.33 11.81 1.74
CA SER A 137 8.38 12.70 2.27
C SER A 137 9.61 12.63 1.38
N THR A 138 10.24 13.78 1.15
CA THR A 138 11.35 13.98 0.20
C THR A 138 12.56 14.59 0.89
N GLU A 139 13.76 14.21 0.46
CA GLU A 139 14.98 14.99 0.76
C GLU A 139 15.15 16.17 -0.23
N SER A 140 15.96 17.16 0.15
CA SER A 140 16.02 18.49 -0.48
C SER A 140 16.34 18.50 -1.97
N ASP A 141 17.19 17.57 -2.40
CA ASP A 141 17.80 17.56 -3.74
C ASP A 141 17.07 16.59 -4.68
N SER A 142 15.98 15.96 -4.20
CA SER A 142 15.14 15.01 -4.94
C SER A 142 14.50 15.56 -6.21
N GLY A 143 14.45 16.88 -6.40
CA GLY A 143 13.89 17.52 -7.60
C GLY A 143 12.37 17.35 -7.76
N VAL A 144 11.68 16.88 -6.71
CA VAL A 144 10.23 16.67 -6.71
C VAL A 144 9.53 17.99 -6.37
N ASP A 145 8.82 18.59 -7.33
CA ASP A 145 7.91 19.69 -7.02
C ASP A 145 6.65 19.17 -6.30
N THR A 146 6.36 19.79 -5.15
CA THR A 146 5.20 19.49 -4.31
C THR A 146 3.87 19.74 -5.02
N ALA A 147 3.75 20.79 -5.84
CA ALA A 147 2.48 21.08 -6.51
C ALA A 147 2.17 20.06 -7.61
N GLN A 148 3.17 19.74 -8.45
CA GLN A 148 3.12 18.68 -9.45
C GLN A 148 2.83 17.32 -8.81
N PHE A 149 3.50 16.97 -7.71
CA PHE A 149 3.33 15.70 -7.01
C PHE A 149 1.90 15.52 -6.48
N LEU A 150 1.34 16.56 -5.84
CA LEU A 150 -0.04 16.55 -5.36
C LEU A 150 -1.06 16.44 -6.52
N ALA A 151 -0.79 17.09 -7.66
CA ALA A 151 -1.63 16.95 -8.87
C ALA A 151 -1.59 15.53 -9.45
N ILE A 152 -0.41 14.89 -9.50
CA ILE A 152 -0.23 13.50 -9.98
C ILE A 152 -1.00 12.51 -9.07
N ILE A 153 -0.95 12.70 -7.74
CA ILE A 153 -1.74 11.88 -6.82
C ILE A 153 -3.24 12.11 -7.02
N ALA A 154 -3.69 13.36 -7.08
CA ALA A 154 -5.10 13.70 -7.26
C ALA A 154 -5.68 13.07 -8.55
N GLY A 155 -4.94 13.10 -9.66
CA GLY A 155 -5.33 12.47 -10.92
C GLY A 155 -5.46 10.94 -10.86
N ASN A 156 -4.75 10.27 -9.94
CA ASN A 156 -4.77 8.82 -9.76
C ASN A 156 -5.60 8.35 -8.54
N GLN A 157 -6.13 9.27 -7.73
CA GLN A 157 -6.81 8.98 -6.47
C GLN A 157 -8.03 8.04 -6.63
N ASN A 158 -8.69 8.05 -7.80
CA ASN A 158 -9.79 7.12 -8.10
C ASN A 158 -9.33 5.65 -8.16
N LEU A 159 -8.14 5.38 -8.71
CA LEU A 159 -7.58 4.02 -8.76
C LEU A 159 -7.20 3.52 -7.36
N LEU A 160 -6.61 4.40 -6.54
CA LEU A 160 -6.31 4.10 -5.14
C LEU A 160 -7.61 3.83 -4.34
N ARG A 161 -8.66 4.64 -4.54
CA ARG A 161 -9.97 4.44 -3.88
C ARG A 161 -10.72 3.20 -4.36
N SER A 162 -10.52 2.74 -5.58
CA SER A 162 -11.09 1.48 -6.08
C SER A 162 -10.27 0.22 -5.74
N GLY A 163 -9.17 0.37 -4.99
CA GLY A 163 -8.27 -0.74 -4.66
C GLY A 163 -7.37 -1.21 -5.82
N ASP A 164 -7.35 -0.49 -6.95
CA ASP A 164 -6.41 -0.71 -8.05
C ASP A 164 -5.07 -0.03 -7.75
N TYR A 165 -4.49 -0.39 -6.59
CA TYR A 165 -3.24 0.16 -6.08
C TYR A 165 -2.11 -0.05 -7.07
N ALA A 166 -2.04 -1.23 -7.69
CA ALA A 166 -1.01 -1.58 -8.65
C ALA A 166 -0.97 -0.58 -9.81
N LYS A 167 -2.10 -0.33 -10.48
CA LYS A 167 -2.17 0.62 -11.61
C LYS A 167 -2.02 2.07 -11.14
N GLY A 168 -2.68 2.45 -10.03
CA GLY A 168 -2.61 3.80 -9.49
C GLY A 168 -1.19 4.21 -9.12
N LEU A 169 -0.47 3.37 -8.38
CA LEU A 169 0.92 3.63 -7.98
C LEU A 169 1.89 3.55 -9.16
N GLN A 170 1.70 2.63 -10.11
CA GLN A 170 2.49 2.61 -11.36
C GLN A 170 2.37 3.94 -12.11
N ASN A 171 1.15 4.45 -12.31
CA ASN A 171 0.93 5.73 -12.97
C ASN A 171 1.60 6.89 -12.21
N ILE A 172 1.51 6.91 -10.88
CA ILE A 172 2.11 7.93 -10.01
C ILE A 172 3.65 7.91 -10.15
N PHE A 173 4.29 6.75 -9.98
CA PHE A 173 5.75 6.62 -10.09
C PHE A 173 6.25 6.93 -11.50
N LYS A 174 5.48 6.61 -12.54
CA LYS A 174 5.80 6.97 -13.93
C LYS A 174 5.80 8.48 -14.14
N GLN A 175 4.73 9.17 -13.75
CA GLN A 175 4.60 10.61 -13.95
C GLN A 175 5.63 11.41 -13.12
N ILE A 176 5.92 10.99 -11.89
CA ILE A 176 6.96 11.60 -11.05
C ILE A 176 8.36 11.33 -11.62
N GLY A 177 8.58 10.12 -12.15
CA GLY A 177 9.79 9.76 -12.89
C GLY A 177 9.90 10.38 -14.30
N GLY A 178 9.13 11.41 -14.63
CA GLY A 178 9.20 12.10 -15.93
C GLY A 178 8.67 11.32 -17.14
N GLU A 179 8.10 10.11 -16.95
CA GLU A 179 7.38 9.40 -18.02
C GLU A 179 5.99 10.04 -18.18
N THR A 180 5.91 11.09 -19.00
CA THR A 180 4.66 11.77 -19.38
C THR A 180 3.81 10.85 -20.26
N GLY A 181 3.14 9.88 -19.65
CA GLY A 181 2.23 8.97 -20.32
C GLY A 181 0.99 9.70 -20.85
N THR A 182 0.86 9.79 -22.18
CA THR A 182 -0.31 10.35 -22.86
C THR A 182 -1.52 9.43 -22.67
N PHE A 183 -2.26 9.60 -21.56
CA PHE A 183 -3.51 8.90 -21.31
C PHE A 183 -4.70 9.79 -21.65
N THR A 184 -5.31 9.50 -22.81
CA THR A 184 -6.59 10.08 -23.22
C THR A 184 -7.66 9.80 -22.17
N SER A 185 -8.23 10.86 -21.60
CA SER A 185 -9.53 10.77 -20.94
C SER A 185 -10.56 10.25 -21.96
N SER A 186 -11.42 9.32 -21.53
CA SER A 186 -12.50 8.83 -22.37
C SER A 186 -13.55 9.93 -22.56
N GLN A 187 -13.37 10.76 -23.58
CA GLN A 187 -14.24 11.91 -23.85
C GLN A 187 -15.50 11.47 -24.61
N SER A 188 -16.66 11.64 -23.97
CA SER A 188 -17.94 11.16 -24.48
C SER A 188 -18.77 12.26 -25.16
N THR A 189 -19.05 12.12 -26.47
CA THR A 189 -20.25 12.69 -27.12
C THR A 189 -20.58 11.96 -28.43
N THR A 190 -21.79 11.36 -28.47
CA THR A 190 -22.78 11.45 -29.58
C THR A 190 -22.26 11.45 -31.03
N SER A 191 -22.52 10.49 -31.94
CA SER A 191 -23.44 9.31 -31.99
C SER A 191 -22.97 8.38 -33.16
N LYS A 192 -23.64 7.35 -33.73
CA LYS A 192 -25.02 6.80 -33.76
C LYS A 192 -24.92 5.23 -33.88
N PRO A 193 -25.98 4.42 -34.14
CA PRO A 193 -26.00 3.01 -33.67
C PRO A 193 -25.63 1.93 -34.70
N LYS A 194 -25.08 0.80 -34.21
CA LYS A 194 -25.30 -0.53 -34.84
C LYS A 194 -25.13 -1.69 -33.85
N SER A 195 -25.96 -2.72 -34.05
CA SER A 195 -25.85 -4.11 -33.53
C SER A 195 -25.63 -4.33 -32.02
N LEU A 196 -26.69 -4.80 -31.37
CA LEU A 196 -26.70 -5.46 -30.06
C LEU A 196 -25.77 -6.69 -30.04
N SER A 197 -24.95 -6.82 -28.99
CA SER A 197 -24.44 -8.12 -28.53
C SER A 197 -24.42 -8.14 -27.00
N SER A 198 -24.79 -9.29 -26.41
CA SER A 198 -24.92 -9.47 -24.97
C SER A 198 -23.72 -10.24 -24.41
N SER A 199 -23.05 -9.67 -23.41
CA SER A 199 -22.07 -10.38 -22.59
C SER A 199 -22.22 -10.00 -21.13
N SER A 200 -22.28 -11.02 -20.26
CA SER A 200 -22.64 -10.85 -18.84
C SER A 200 -21.52 -10.21 -18.04
N SER A 201 -21.89 -9.28 -17.15
CA SER A 201 -21.00 -8.69 -16.15
C SER A 201 -20.73 -9.68 -15.00
N SER A 202 -19.87 -10.67 -15.23
CA SER A 202 -19.47 -11.64 -14.20
C SER A 202 -18.69 -10.95 -13.08
N ILE A 203 -19.35 -10.72 -11.94
CA ILE A 203 -18.72 -10.30 -10.69
C ILE A 203 -17.73 -11.40 -10.28
N LYS A 204 -16.44 -11.16 -10.50
CA LYS A 204 -15.38 -12.05 -10.05
C LYS A 204 -15.13 -11.81 -8.56
N ASN A 205 -15.80 -12.61 -7.72
CA ASN A 205 -15.40 -12.78 -6.33
C ASN A 205 -13.92 -13.20 -6.32
N ALA A 206 -13.05 -12.36 -5.75
CA ALA A 206 -11.63 -12.65 -5.68
C ALA A 206 -11.40 -13.86 -4.75
N LEU A 207 -10.88 -14.96 -5.30
CA LEU A 207 -10.46 -16.10 -4.48
C LEU A 207 -9.36 -15.63 -3.51
N VAL A 208 -9.53 -15.94 -2.23
CA VAL A 208 -8.50 -15.72 -1.22
C VAL A 208 -7.31 -16.62 -1.56
N PRO A 209 -6.07 -16.09 -1.74
CA PRO A 209 -4.95 -16.91 -2.18
C PRO A 209 -4.55 -17.96 -1.13
N PRO A 210 -4.28 -19.22 -1.54
CA PRO A 210 -3.84 -20.26 -0.64
C PRO A 210 -2.49 -19.93 0.01
N GLY A 211 -2.37 -20.20 1.30
CA GLY A 211 -1.22 -19.87 2.16
C GLY A 211 -1.31 -18.52 2.88
N SER A 212 -2.19 -17.61 2.46
CA SER A 212 -2.28 -16.23 2.97
C SER A 212 -2.73 -16.14 4.43
N LYS A 213 -2.35 -15.05 5.12
CA LYS A 213 -2.84 -14.76 6.49
C LYS A 213 -4.38 -14.74 6.55
N ARG A 214 -5.04 -14.19 5.51
CA ARG A 214 -6.51 -14.12 5.41
C ARG A 214 -7.16 -15.50 5.25
N GLU A 215 -6.58 -16.40 4.44
CA GLU A 215 -7.07 -17.78 4.33
C GLU A 215 -7.02 -18.49 5.70
N LYS A 216 -5.90 -18.36 6.43
CA LYS A 216 -5.73 -18.96 7.74
C LYS A 216 -6.80 -18.48 8.74
N VAL A 217 -7.05 -17.16 8.80
CA VAL A 217 -8.10 -16.59 9.66
C VAL A 217 -9.49 -17.11 9.26
N LEU A 218 -9.82 -17.15 7.97
CA LEU A 218 -11.12 -17.66 7.50
C LEU A 218 -11.31 -19.15 7.81
N ASN A 219 -10.26 -19.97 7.66
CA ASN A 219 -10.28 -21.39 8.00
C ASN A 219 -10.43 -21.62 9.53
N THR A 220 -9.79 -20.78 10.35
CA THR A 220 -9.99 -20.80 11.82
C THR A 220 -11.42 -20.42 12.19
N LEU A 221 -11.99 -19.35 11.60
CA LEU A 221 -13.36 -18.91 11.86
C LEU A 221 -14.39 -19.97 11.41
N GLY A 222 -14.20 -20.59 10.24
CA GLY A 222 -15.05 -21.69 9.77
C GLY A 222 -15.01 -22.92 10.69
N THR A 223 -13.82 -23.25 11.22
CA THR A 223 -13.66 -24.31 12.23
C THR A 223 -14.44 -23.99 13.51
N ILE A 224 -14.36 -22.76 14.02
CA ILE A 224 -15.09 -22.31 15.21
C ILE A 224 -16.61 -22.36 14.99
N TRP A 225 -17.10 -21.89 13.84
CA TRP A 225 -18.52 -21.93 13.48
C TRP A 225 -19.07 -23.37 13.47
N ASN A 226 -18.33 -24.32 12.90
CA ASN A 226 -18.72 -25.73 12.88
C ASN A 226 -18.73 -26.37 14.27
N VAL A 227 -17.82 -25.99 15.17
CA VAL A 227 -17.83 -26.44 16.57
C VAL A 227 -19.03 -25.88 17.35
N ILE A 228 -19.39 -24.61 17.12
CA ILE A 228 -20.56 -23.98 17.76
C ILE A 228 -21.85 -24.70 17.34
N ASN A 229 -22.05 -24.92 16.04
CA ASN A 229 -23.29 -25.55 15.55
C ASN A 229 -23.41 -27.03 15.92
N LYS A 230 -22.29 -27.76 16.08
CA LYS A 230 -22.31 -29.17 16.48
C LYS A 230 -22.67 -29.41 17.96
N ASN A 231 -22.64 -28.36 18.79
CA ASN A 231 -22.95 -28.42 20.22
C ASN A 231 -24.36 -27.87 20.56
N ASN A 232 -25.18 -27.55 19.55
CA ASN A 232 -26.52 -26.97 19.70
C ASN A 232 -27.62 -27.87 19.09
N GLY A 233 -27.38 -29.18 18.99
CA GLY A 233 -28.31 -30.21 18.51
C GLY A 233 -28.17 -31.51 19.28
#